data_AF-A0A7Y6AFQ9-F1
#
_entry.id   AF-A0A7Y6AFQ9-F1
#
_cell.length_a   1.000
_cell.length_b   1.000
_cell.length_c   1.000
_cell.angle_alpha   90.00
_cell.angle_beta   90.00
_cell.angle_gamma   90.00
#
_symmetry.space_group_name_H-M   'P 1'
#
loop_
_entity.id
_entity.type
_entity.pdbx_description
1 polymer ?
#
loop_
_entity_poly.entity_id
_entity_poly.type
_entity_poly.pdbx_seq_one_letter_code
_entity_poly.pdbx_strand_id
1 'polypeptide(L)' 'MTDVPATPLSLLLVHAHPDDEVINNGASMARYAADGVHVTLVTCTLGEEGEILVPELAHLAADR' A
#
# COMPACT_ATOMS: atom_id res chain seq x y z
N MET A 1 35.86 -4.27 -19.57
CA MET A 1 34.62 -4.72 -18.92
C MET A 1 33.87 -3.46 -18.54
N THR A 2 32.99 -3.00 -19.43
CA THR A 2 32.25 -1.74 -19.27
C THR A 2 31.25 -1.91 -18.14
N ASP A 3 31.37 -1.04 -17.14
CA ASP A 3 30.42 -0.86 -16.06
C ASP A 3 29.05 -0.51 -16.65
N VAL A 4 28.12 -1.46 -16.64
CA VAL A 4 26.72 -1.18 -16.98
C VAL A 4 26.13 -0.53 -15.72
N PRO A 5 25.66 0.72 -15.77
CA PRO A 5 25.05 1.33 -14.61
C PRO A 5 23.89 0.44 -14.14
N ALA A 6 23.96 -0.01 -12.89
CA ALA A 6 22.93 -0.86 -12.32
C ALA A 6 21.58 -0.14 -12.39
N THR A 7 20.59 -0.77 -13.02
CA THR A 7 19.23 -0.24 -13.07
C THR A 7 18.72 -0.06 -11.63
N PRO A 8 18.12 1.10 -11.29
CA PRO A 8 17.56 1.30 -9.95
C PRO A 8 16.55 0.20 -9.61
N LEU A 9 16.64 -0.33 -8.39
CA LEU A 9 15.68 -1.34 -7.92
C LEU A 9 14.29 -0.71 -7.80
N SER A 10 13.26 -1.51 -8.09
CA SER A 10 11.86 -1.14 -7.90
C SER A 10 11.11 -2.23 -7.14
N LEU A 11 10.09 -1.81 -6.39
CA LEU A 11 9.20 -2.68 -5.61
C LEU A 11 7.75 -2.32 -5.93
N LEU A 12 6.95 -3.30 -6.36
CA LEU A 12 5.51 -3.18 -6.56
C LEU A 12 4.79 -4.03 -5.51
N LEU A 13 3.97 -3.39 -4.68
CA LEU A 13 3.06 -4.07 -3.75
C LEU A 13 1.63 -3.94 -4.26
N VAL A 14 0.90 -5.06 -4.28
CA VAL A 14 -0.50 -5.09 -4.73
C VAL A 14 -1.34 -5.69 -3.60
N HIS A 15 -2.28 -4.91 -3.09
CA HIS A 15 -3.12 -5.26 -1.95
C HIS A 15 -4.60 -5.11 -2.29
N ALA A 16 -5.45 -5.86 -1.59
CA ALA A 16 -6.87 -5.90 -1.89
C ALA A 16 -7.56 -4.60 -1.43
N HIS A 17 -7.36 -4.21 -0.17
CA HIS A 17 -8.05 -3.09 0.46
C HIS A 17 -7.06 -2.06 1.02
N PRO A 18 -7.51 -0.83 1.32
CA PRO A 18 -6.69 0.14 2.03
C PRO A 18 -6.50 -0.28 3.49
N ASP A 19 -5.25 -0.55 3.89
CA ASP A 19 -4.75 -0.97 5.22
C ASP A 19 -3.86 -2.22 5.14
N ASP A 20 -4.20 -3.14 4.24
CA ASP A 20 -3.49 -4.38 3.96
C ASP A 20 -1.98 -4.15 3.77
N GLU A 21 -1.60 -3.06 3.10
CA GLU A 21 -0.20 -2.72 2.83
C GLU A 21 0.57 -2.39 4.10
N VAL A 22 -0.07 -1.70 5.05
CA VAL A 22 0.57 -1.29 6.30
C VAL A 22 0.62 -2.47 7.26
N ILE A 23 -0.47 -3.22 7.37
CA ILE A 23 -0.60 -4.39 8.25
C ILE A 23 0.45 -5.44 7.89
N ASN A 24 0.58 -5.75 6.60
CA ASN A 24 1.43 -6.87 6.15
C ASN A 24 2.85 -6.42 5.80
N ASN A 25 3.02 -5.22 5.25
CA ASN A 25 4.27 -4.83 4.59
C ASN A 25 4.77 -3.42 4.93
N GLY A 26 4.16 -2.72 5.90
CA GLY A 26 4.49 -1.33 6.21
C GLY A 26 5.97 -1.10 6.51
N ALA A 27 6.57 -1.96 7.35
CA ALA A 27 8.00 -1.86 7.69
C ALA A 27 8.93 -2.10 6.49
N SER A 28 8.59 -3.09 5.65
CA SER A 28 9.37 -3.41 4.43
C SER A 28 9.27 -2.26 3.42
N MET A 29 8.06 -1.73 3.22
CA MET A 29 7.81 -0.60 2.33
C MET A 29 8.61 0.63 2.77
N ALA A 30 8.55 0.98 4.05
CA ALA A 30 9.29 2.09 4.64
C ALA A 30 10.81 1.92 4.49
N ARG A 31 11.33 0.70 4.74
CA ARG A 31 12.75 0.38 4.59
C ARG A 31 13.22 0.60 3.16
N TYR A 32 12.53 0.04 2.18
CA TYR A 32 12.95 0.15 0.78
C TYR A 32 12.81 1.58 0.25
N ALA A 33 11.77 2.31 0.66
CA ALA A 33 11.67 3.73 0.34
C ALA A 33 12.84 4.54 0.92
N ALA A 34 13.24 4.28 2.17
CA ALA A 34 14.40 4.93 2.81
C ALA A 34 15.73 4.58 2.14
N ASP A 35 15.87 3.35 1.62
CA ASP A 35 17.03 2.88 0.87
C ASP A 35 17.04 3.39 -0.59
N GLY A 36 16.06 4.22 -0.99
CA GLY A 36 15.99 4.86 -2.32
C GLY A 36 15.42 3.97 -3.43
N VAL A 37 14.79 2.84 -3.09
CA VAL A 37 14.08 1.98 -4.05
C VAL A 37 12.81 2.68 -4.52
N HIS A 38 12.49 2.57 -5.82
CA HIS A 38 11.22 3.07 -6.34
C HIS A 38 10.08 2.14 -5.91
N VAL A 39 9.31 2.58 -4.92
CA VAL A 39 8.17 1.84 -4.37
C VAL A 39 6.87 2.31 -5.01
N THR A 40 6.10 1.37 -5.55
CA THR A 40 4.74 1.60 -6.04
C THR A 40 3.77 0.70 -5.28
N LEU A 41 2.69 1.29 -4.76
CA LEU A 41 1.59 0.59 -4.13
C LEU A 41 0.38 0.62 -5.07
N VAL A 42 -0.25 -0.54 -5.25
CA VAL A 42 -1.54 -0.67 -5.90
C VAL A 42 -2.52 -1.23 -4.87
N THR A 43 -3.59 -0.49 -4.62
CA THR A 43 -4.72 -0.95 -3.82
C THR A 43 -5.88 -1.20 -4.78
N CYS A 44 -6.39 -2.44 -4.79
CA CYS A 44 -7.33 -2.90 -5.81
C CYS A 44 -8.74 -2.30 -5.64
N THR A 45 -9.14 -2.01 -4.41
CA THR A 45 -10.48 -1.51 -4.05
C THR A 45 -10.37 -0.27 -3.17
N LEU A 46 -11.48 0.45 -2.98
CA LEU A 46 -11.54 1.54 -2.00
C LEU A 46 -11.94 1.05 -0.60
N GLY A 47 -12.22 -0.25 -0.44
CA GLY A 47 -12.71 -0.83 0.81
C GLY A 47 -14.16 -0.47 1.10
N GLU A 48 -14.98 -0.37 0.05
CA GLU A 48 -16.35 0.15 0.11
C GLU A 48 -17.24 -0.60 1.12
N GLU A 49 -17.00 -1.90 1.30
CA GLU A 49 -17.75 -2.78 2.22
C GLU A 49 -17.09 -2.91 3.61
N GLY A 50 -16.15 -2.02 3.94
CA GLY A 50 -15.46 -2.01 5.23
C GLY A 50 -16.35 -1.58 6.40
N GLU A 51 -16.08 -2.10 7.59
CA GLU A 51 -16.79 -1.71 8.81
C GLU A 51 -16.41 -0.28 9.24
N ILE A 52 -17.41 0.53 9.62
CA ILE A 52 -17.20 1.87 10.18
C ILE A 52 -17.23 1.79 11.71
N LEU A 53 -16.06 1.89 12.33
CA LEU A 53 -15.92 1.82 13.79
C LEU A 53 -16.25 3.15 14.51
N VAL A 54 -16.34 4.26 13.78
CA VAL A 54 -16.65 5.59 14.34
C VAL A 54 -18.17 5.82 14.32
N PRO A 55 -18.87 5.84 15.49
CA PRO A 55 -20.33 5.87 15.53
C PRO A 55 -20.96 7.06 14.79
N GLU A 56 -20.34 8.23 14.84
CA GLU A 56 -20.81 9.45 14.17
C GLU A 56 -20.78 9.32 12.63
N LEU A 57 -19.94 8.43 12.11
CA LEU A 57 -19.76 8.18 10.67
C LEU A 57 -20.53 6.96 10.17
N ALA A 58 -21.28 6.25 11.03
CA ALA A 58 -22.01 5.02 10.66
C ALA A 58 -23.00 5.19 9.49
N HIS A 59 -23.38 6.43 9.17
CA HIS A 59 -24.22 6.76 8.02
C HIS A 59 -23.51 6.66 6.66
N LEU A 60 -22.20 6.42 6.64
CA LEU A 60 -21.40 6.24 5.43
C LEU A 60 -21.20 4.76 5.05
N ALA A 61 -21.75 3.81 5.82
CA ALA A 61 -21.62 2.38 5.54
C ALA A 61 -22.35 1.99 4.25
N ALA A 62 -21.81 1.04 3.48
CA ALA A 62 -22.34 0.65 2.18
C ALA A 62 -23.75 0.07 2.20
N ASP A 63 -24.16 -0.52 3.33
CA ASP A 63 -25.46 -1.16 3.51
C ASP A 63 -26.55 -0.23 4.07
N ARG A 64 -26.29 1.08 4.13
CA ARG A 64 -27.24 2.09 4.61
C ARG A 64 -27.88 2.94 3.52
#